data_AF-A0A946S6W9-F1
#
_entry.id   AF-A0A946S6W9-F1
#
_cell.length_a   1.000
_cell.length_b   1.000
_cell.length_c   1.000
_cell.angle_alpha   90.00
_cell.angle_beta   90.00
_cell.angle_gamma   90.00
#
_symmetry.space_group_name_H-M   'P 1'
#
loop_
_entity.id
_entity.type
_entity.pdbx_description
1 polymer ?
#
loop_
_entity_poly.entity_id
_entity_poly.type
_entity_poly.pdbx_seq_one_letter_code
_entity_poly.pdbx_strand_id
1 'polypeptide(L)' 'MEKAVLIGLITPNISLELVEEYLLELDFLARTAGAKTVKQFTQKLPHPDNATFLGKGKTEEVRQYVE' A
#
# COMPACT_ATOMS: atom_id res chain seq x y z
N MET A 1 16.58 -8.81 8.02
CA MET A 1 15.78 -8.39 6.86
C MET A 1 14.44 -7.95 7.40
N GLU A 2 14.16 -6.65 7.37
CA GLU A 2 12.89 -6.11 7.88
C GLU A 2 11.74 -6.56 6.99
N LYS A 3 10.55 -6.75 7.55
CA LYS A 3 9.34 -7.07 6.78
C LYS A 3 8.59 -5.78 6.49
N ALA A 4 8.11 -5.62 5.28
CA ALA A 4 7.34 -4.47 4.85
C ALA A 4 5.99 -4.88 4.24
N VAL A 5 4.97 -4.08 4.50
CA VAL A 5 3.68 -4.14 3.82
C VAL A 5 3.60 -2.92 2.90
N LEU A 6 3.21 -3.12 1.65
CA LEU A 6 3.04 -2.02 0.70
C LEU A 6 1.56 -1.63 0.61
N ILE A 7 1.32 -0.32 0.52
CA ILE A 7 -0.02 0.26 0.49
C ILE A 7 -0.18 1.10 -0.78
N GLY A 8 -1.22 0.81 -1.56
CA GLY A 8 -1.59 1.57 -2.76
C GLY A 8 -2.99 2.20 -2.64
N LEU A 9 -3.18 3.39 -3.20
CA LEU A 9 -4.48 4.07 -3.19
C LEU A 9 -4.92 4.41 -4.61
N ILE A 10 -6.08 3.87 -4.99
CA ILE A 10 -6.72 4.13 -6.28
C ILE A 10 -7.65 5.32 -6.10
N THR A 11 -7.44 6.37 -6.90
CA THR A 11 -8.23 7.61 -6.84
C THR A 11 -8.83 7.91 -8.22
N PRO A 12 -9.73 8.89 -8.38
CA PRO A 12 -10.25 9.26 -9.70
C PRO A 12 -9.16 9.64 -10.72
N ASN A 13 -8.00 10.10 -10.24
CA ASN A 13 -6.88 10.52 -11.08
C ASN A 13 -5.79 9.46 -11.25
N ILE A 14 -5.89 8.33 -10.53
CA ILE A 14 -4.88 7.26 -10.53
C ILE A 14 -5.60 5.93 -10.76
N SER A 15 -5.38 5.34 -11.93
CA SER A 15 -5.98 4.06 -12.30
C SER A 15 -5.44 2.90 -11.45
N LEU A 16 -6.15 1.76 -11.46
CA LEU A 16 -5.66 0.54 -10.85
C LEU A 16 -4.32 0.11 -11.43
N GLU A 17 -4.20 0.13 -12.76
CA GLU A 17 -2.96 -0.23 -13.49
C GLU A 17 -1.77 0.61 -13.03
N LEU A 18 -1.95 1.93 -12.90
CA LEU A 18 -0.89 2.82 -12.44
C LEU A 18 -0.49 2.55 -10.97
N VAL A 19 -1.47 2.23 -10.11
CA VAL A 19 -1.17 1.81 -8.72
C VAL A 19 -0.38 0.50 -8.70
N GLU A 20 -0.72 -0.46 -9.57
CA GLU A 20 0.02 -1.72 -9.69
C GLU A 20 1.46 -1.50 -10.15
N GLU A 21 1.69 -0.63 -11.14
CA GLU A 21 3.03 -0.22 -11.56
C GLU A 21 3.82 0.42 -10.42
N TYR A 22 3.22 1.36 -9.69
CA TYR A 22 3.85 1.99 -8.52
C TYR A 22 4.19 0.98 -7.42
N LEU A 23 3.33 0.00 -7.18
CA LEU A 23 3.57 -1.05 -6.18
C LEU A 23 4.70 -2.01 -6.61
N LEU A 24 4.83 -2.29 -7.91
CA LEU A 24 5.95 -3.06 -8.46
C LEU A 24 7.28 -2.31 -8.30
N GLU A 25 7.30 -1.02 -8.63
CA GLU A 25 8.48 -0.19 -8.43
C GLU A 25 8.84 -0.07 -6.93
N LEU A 26 7.85 0.19 -6.07
CA LEU A 26 8.06 0.27 -4.63
C LEU A 26 8.57 -1.04 -4.04
N ASP A 27 8.11 -2.19 -4.56
CA ASP A 27 8.63 -3.51 -4.19
C ASP A 27 10.11 -3.67 -4.56
N PHE A 28 10.48 -3.25 -5.78
CA PHE A 28 11.87 -3.25 -6.21
C PHE A 28 12.75 -2.36 -5.32
N LEU A 29 12.30 -1.14 -5.02
CA LEU A 29 13.01 -0.21 -4.14
C LEU A 29 13.15 -0.77 -2.71
N ALA A 30 12.07 -1.34 -2.15
CA ALA A 30 12.10 -1.94 -0.83
C ALA A 30 13.09 -3.11 -0.75
N ARG A 31 13.12 -3.98 -1.76
CA ARG A 31 14.06 -5.11 -1.83
C ARG A 31 15.50 -4.67 -1.93
N THR A 32 15.79 -3.64 -2.74
CA THR A 32 17.15 -3.10 -2.87
C THR A 32 17.61 -2.38 -1.60
N ALA A 33 16.68 -1.82 -0.81
CA ALA A 33 16.93 -1.27 0.52
C ALA A 33 17.05 -2.32 1.63
N GLY A 34 16.92 -3.62 1.33
CA GLY A 34 17.07 -4.71 2.31
C GLY A 34 15.80 -5.05 3.09
N ALA A 35 14.63 -4.58 2.64
CA ALA A 35 13.34 -4.99 3.17
C ALA A 35 12.75 -6.18 2.37
N LYS A 36 12.01 -7.05 3.07
CA LYS A 36 11.19 -8.10 2.48
C LYS A 36 9.74 -7.63 2.45
N THR A 37 9.21 -7.35 1.29
CA THR A 37 7.78 -7.13 1.12
C THR A 37 7.04 -8.45 1.35
N VAL A 38 6.02 -8.41 2.23
CA VAL A 38 5.28 -9.61 2.62
C VAL A 38 3.82 -9.58 2.18
N LYS A 39 3.28 -8.39 1.91
CA LYS A 39 1.90 -8.20 1.48
C LYS A 39 1.75 -6.84 0.81
N GLN A 40 0.81 -6.75 -0.13
CA GLN A 40 0.33 -5.50 -0.69
C GLN A 40 -1.16 -5.34 -0.36
N PHE A 41 -1.58 -4.13 -0.02
CA PHE A 41 -2.98 -3.77 0.14
C PHE A 41 -3.30 -2.59 -0.78
N THR A 42 -4.48 -2.61 -1.38
CA THR A 42 -5.01 -1.48 -2.13
C THR A 42 -6.38 -1.07 -1.59
N GLN A 43 -6.71 0.20 -1.77
CA GLN A 43 -8.06 0.71 -1.52
C GLN A 43 -8.42 1.76 -2.56
N LYS A 44 -9.68 1.74 -2.99
CA LYS A 44 -10.24 2.82 -3.80
C LYS A 44 -10.91 3.87 -2.91
N LEU A 45 -10.49 5.13 -3.03
CA LEU A 45 -11.07 6.28 -2.34
C LEU A 45 -11.10 7.51 -3.27
N PRO A 46 -12.03 8.47 -3.07
CA PRO A 46 -12.03 9.71 -3.84
C PRO A 46 -10.77 10.56 -3.60
N HIS A 47 -10.22 10.50 -2.39
CA HIS A 47 -8.98 11.13 -1.95
C HIS A 47 -8.40 10.31 -0.78
N PRO A 48 -7.11 10.42 -0.46
CA PRO A 48 -6.55 9.79 0.74
C PRO A 48 -7.27 10.26 2.00
N ASP A 49 -7.35 9.39 3.00
CA ASP A 49 -7.74 9.80 4.34
C ASP A 49 -6.62 10.65 4.96
N ASN A 50 -6.96 11.79 5.55
CA ASN A 50 -5.95 12.72 6.08
C ASN A 50 -5.18 12.18 7.30
N ALA A 51 -5.79 11.27 8.07
CA ALA A 51 -5.18 10.73 9.28
C ALA A 51 -4.39 9.45 8.98
N THR A 52 -4.94 8.58 8.13
CA THR A 52 -4.40 7.21 7.94
C THR A 52 -4.06 6.84 6.51
N PHE A 53 -4.23 7.74 5.54
CA PHE A 53 -4.11 7.52 4.07
C PHE A 53 -5.17 6.56 3.51
N LEU A 54 -5.43 5.47 4.22
CA LEU A 54 -6.51 4.50 4.03
C LEU A 54 -7.75 4.88 4.84
N GLY A 55 -8.91 4.40 4.40
CA GLY A 55 -10.14 4.48 5.19
C GLY A 55 -10.13 3.47 6.35
N LYS A 56 -10.83 3.82 7.44
CA LYS A 56 -10.84 3.07 8.72
C LYS A 56 -10.89 1.55 8.61
N GLY A 57 -11.76 1.00 7.75
CA GLY A 57 -11.89 -0.45 7.59
C GLY A 57 -10.63 -1.12 7.03
N LYS A 58 -9.97 -0.50 6.06
CA LYS A 58 -8.72 -1.02 5.49
C LYS A 58 -7.55 -0.83 6.47
N THR A 59 -7.52 0.27 7.22
CA THR A 59 -6.53 0.48 8.28
C THR A 59 -6.60 -0.63 9.33
N GLU A 60 -7.80 -1.04 9.74
CA GLU A 60 -8.01 -2.14 10.66
C GLU A 60 -7.56 -3.50 10.07
N GLU A 61 -7.87 -3.76 8.79
CA GLU A 61 -7.40 -4.97 8.09
C GLU A 61 -5.86 -5.04 8.02
N VAL A 62 -5.20 -3.92 7.70
CA VAL A 62 -3.74 -3.84 7.69
C VAL A 62 -3.18 -4.08 9.09
N ARG A 63 -3.79 -3.47 10.12
CA ARG A 63 -3.42 -3.66 11.52
C ARG A 63 -3.48 -5.14 11.91
N GLN A 64 -4.59 -5.81 11.64
CA GLN A 64 -4.78 -7.24 11.95
C GLN A 64 -3.79 -8.14 11.22
N TYR A 65 -3.30 -7.74 10.05
CA TYR A 65 -2.27 -8.48 9.32
C TYR A 65 -0.87 -8.31 9.93
N VAL A 66 -0.57 -7.15 10.54
CA VAL A 66 0.76 -6.86 11.09
C VAL A 66 0.91 -7.16 12.58
N GLU A 67 -0.20 -7.36 13.30
CA GLU A 67 -0.21 -7.93 14.67
C GLU A 67 0.38 -9.35 14.68
#